data_AF-A0A060URZ3-F1
#
_entry.id   AF-A0A060URZ3-F1
#
_cell.length_a   1.000
_cell.length_b   1.000
_cell.length_c   1.000
_cell.angle_alpha   90.00
_cell.angle_beta   90.00
_cell.angle_gamma   90.00
#
_symmetry.space_group_name_H-M   'P 1'
#
loop_
_entity.id
_entity.type
_entity.pdbx_description
1 polymer ?
#
loop_
_entity_poly.entity_id
_entity_poly.type
_entity_poly.pdbx_seq_one_letter_code
_entity_poly.pdbx_strand_id
1 'polypeptide(L)' 'MNPPRTDAETPVDTYMNYLFDALGLSVREEWRADVKNYFMLSARMAEVLEAHPLAMTEDLAPVFRP' A
#
# COMPACT_ATOMS: atom_id res chain seq x y z
N MET A 1 3.25 -32.39 15.15
CA MET A 1 3.07 -31.06 15.75
C MET A 1 3.94 -30.12 14.95
N ASN A 2 3.36 -29.28 14.09
CA ASN A 2 4.16 -28.32 13.31
C ASN A 2 4.62 -27.20 14.24
N PRO A 3 5.86 -26.72 14.12
CA PRO A 3 6.33 -25.59 14.90
C PRO A 3 5.46 -24.35 14.59
N PRO A 4 5.28 -23.43 15.55
CA PRO A 4 4.56 -22.20 15.29
C PRO A 4 5.32 -21.47 14.20
N ARG A 5 4.62 -21.15 13.10
CA ARG A 5 5.18 -20.32 12.05
C ARG A 5 5.44 -18.96 12.70
N THR A 6 6.70 -18.65 13.00
CA THR A 6 7.09 -17.28 13.27
C THR A 6 6.87 -16.53 11.97
N ASP A 7 5.73 -15.84 11.87
CA ASP A 7 5.44 -14.96 10.74
C ASP A 7 6.48 -13.84 10.79
N ALA A 8 7.58 -14.03 10.08
CA ALA A 8 8.61 -13.01 9.94
C ALA A 8 7.97 -11.77 9.29
N GLU A 9 8.21 -10.61 9.90
CA GLU A 9 7.74 -9.33 9.41
C GLU A 9 8.20 -9.13 7.95
N THR A 10 7.26 -8.87 7.04
CA THR A 10 7.59 -8.70 5.62
C THR A 10 7.99 -7.25 5.33
N PRO A 11 8.70 -6.96 4.21
CA PRO A 11 9.02 -5.58 3.84
C PRO A 11 7.78 -4.68 3.72
N VAL A 12 6.64 -5.26 3.34
CA VAL A 12 5.34 -4.58 3.30
C VAL A 12 4.88 -4.19 4.71
N ASP A 13 5.05 -5.08 5.69
CA ASP A 13 4.70 -4.78 7.09
C ASP A 13 5.53 -3.61 7.62
N THR A 14 6.84 -3.61 7.35
CA THR A 14 7.74 -2.50 7.71
C THR A 14 7.31 -1.18 7.06
N TYR A 15 6.99 -1.20 5.77
CA TYR A 15 6.53 -0.01 5.05
C TYR A 15 5.20 0.53 5.59
N MET A 16 4.25 -0.36 5.86
CA MET A 16 2.96 0.02 6.44
C MET A 16 3.12 0.59 7.85
N ASN A 17 3.98 0.01 8.69
CA ASN A 17 4.29 0.53 10.02
C ASN A 17 4.87 1.96 9.94
N TYR A 18 5.78 2.20 9.01
CA TYR A 18 6.29 3.55 8.76
C TYR A 18 5.18 4.53 8.34
N LEU A 19 4.29 4.14 7.42
CA LEU A 19 3.18 5.00 6.99
C LEU A 19 2.20 5.29 8.11
N PHE A 20 1.88 4.29 8.93
CA PHE A 20 0.99 4.47 10.07
C PHE A 20 1.56 5.48 11.07
N ASP A 21 2.85 5.40 11.38
CA ASP A 21 3.53 6.36 12.24
C ASP A 21 3.59 7.76 11.63
N ALA A 22 4.08 7.87 10.38
CA ALA A 22 4.26 9.15 9.69
C ALA A 22 2.95 9.93 9.48
N LEU A 23 1.82 9.22 9.34
CA LEU A 23 0.50 9.81 9.17
C LEU A 23 -0.33 9.85 10.47
N GLY A 24 0.22 9.37 11.59
CA GLY A 24 -0.48 9.30 12.88
C GLY A 24 -1.73 8.40 12.87
N LEU A 25 -1.72 7.35 12.07
CA LEU A 25 -2.84 6.42 11.92
C LEU A 25 -2.79 5.32 12.98
N SER A 26 -3.85 5.24 13.79
CA SER A 26 -4.03 4.12 14.72
C SER A 26 -4.85 3.02 14.05
N VAL A 27 -4.20 1.88 13.78
CA VAL A 27 -4.85 0.68 13.24
C VAL A 27 -4.92 -0.37 14.35
N ARG A 28 -6.14 -0.88 14.59
CA ARG A 28 -6.35 -1.96 15.56
C ARG A 28 -5.66 -3.24 15.06
N GLU A 29 -5.07 -4.00 15.98
CA GLU A 29 -4.27 -5.18 15.64
C GLU A 29 -5.05 -6.19 14.81
N GLU A 30 -6.31 -6.45 15.17
CA GLU A 30 -7.19 -7.38 14.46
C GLU A 30 -7.53 -6.95 13.01
N TRP A 31 -7.30 -5.69 12.66
CA TRP A 31 -7.56 -5.16 11.31
C TRP A 31 -6.31 -5.13 10.43
N ARG A 32 -5.11 -5.33 11.00
CA ARG A 32 -3.84 -5.19 10.26
C ARG A 32 -3.76 -6.09 9.04
N ALA A 33 -4.19 -7.33 9.17
CA ALA A 33 -4.20 -8.29 8.06
C ALA A 33 -5.08 -7.82 6.90
N ASP A 34 -6.28 -7.29 7.20
CA ASP A 34 -7.21 -6.80 6.17
C ASP A 34 -6.74 -5.50 5.54
N VAL A 35 -6.19 -4.57 6.33
CA VAL A 35 -5.60 -3.34 5.80
C VAL A 35 -4.44 -3.67 4.86
N LYS A 36 -3.59 -4.65 5.22
CA LYS A 36 -2.52 -5.15 4.35
C LYS A 36 -3.08 -5.75 3.06
N ASN A 37 -4.16 -6.53 3.14
CA ASN A 37 -4.81 -7.10 1.96
C ASN A 37 -5.30 -6.00 1.00
N TYR A 38 -5.96 -4.95 1.51
CA TYR A 38 -6.41 -3.83 0.69
C TYR A 38 -5.24 -3.04 0.10
N PHE A 39 -4.19 -2.79 0.88
CA PHE A 39 -2.98 -2.14 0.38
C PHE A 39 -2.36 -2.93 -0.77
N MET A 40 -2.21 -4.25 -0.63
CA MET A 40 -1.66 -5.11 -1.68
C MET A 40 -2.56 -5.17 -2.92
N LEU A 41 -3.88 -5.06 -2.77
CA LEU A 41 -4.79 -4.95 -3.90
C LEU A 41 -4.55 -3.64 -4.68
N SER A 42 -4.44 -2.52 -3.97
CA SER A 42 -4.12 -1.23 -4.58
C SER A 42 -2.75 -1.22 -5.26
N ALA A 43 -1.73 -1.85 -4.65
CA ALA A 43 -0.41 -1.98 -5.25
C ALA A 43 -0.46 -2.69 -6.61
N ARG A 44 -1.22 -3.78 -6.74
CA ARG A 44 -1.42 -4.47 -8.03
C ARG A 44 -2.12 -3.60 -9.07
N MET A 45 -3.05 -2.74 -8.65
CA MET A 45 -3.68 -1.78 -9.57
C MET A 45 -2.67 -0.72 -10.03
N ALA A 46 -1.80 -0.26 -9.14
CA ALA A 46 -0.72 0.66 -9.49
C ALA A 46 0.26 0.04 -10.49
N GLU A 47 0.64 -1.23 -10.32
CA GLU A 47 1.49 -1.96 -11.28
C GLU A 47 0.88 -1.98 -12.69
N VAL A 48 -0.44 -2.12 -12.81
CA VAL A 48 -1.13 -2.03 -14.11
C VAL A 48 -1.00 -0.63 -14.71
N LEU A 49 -1.13 0.42 -13.91
CA LEU A 49 -0.97 1.80 -14.36
C LEU A 49 0.47 2.11 -14.77
N GLU A 50 1.46 1.64 -14.01
CA GLU A 50 2.88 1.83 -14.32
C GLU A 50 3.32 1.11 -15.60
N ALA A 51 2.63 0.01 -15.96
CA ALA A 51 2.87 -0.68 -17.22
C ALA A 51 2.38 0.12 -18.45
N HIS A 52 1.57 1.17 -18.25
CA HIS A 52 1.15 2.06 -19.33
C HIS A 52 2.17 3.20 -19.50
N PRO A 53 2.89 3.29 -20.63
CA PRO A 53 3.87 4.33 -20.84
C PRO A 53 3.17 5.69 -21.01
N LEU A 54 3.51 6.64 -20.14
CA LEU A 54 3.13 8.04 -20.28
C LEU A 54 4.27 8.80 -20.95
N ALA A 55 3.93 9.73 -21.84
CA ALA A 55 4.93 10.65 -22.36
C ALA A 55 5.33 11.63 -21.24
N MET A 56 6.61 12.01 -21.14
CA MET A 56 7.02 13.03 -20.15
C MET A 56 6.35 14.40 -20.37
N THR A 57 5.75 14.60 -21.54
CA THR A 57 4.99 15.80 -21.94
C THR A 57 3.49 15.66 -21.71
N GLU A 58 3.02 14.56 -21.11
CA GLU A 58 1.60 14.31 -20.91
C GLU A 58 1.08 15.15 -19.75
N ASP A 59 0.11 16.02 -20.04
CA ASP A 59 -0.49 16.90 -19.05
C ASP A 59 -1.34 16.10 -18.05
N LEU A 60 -1.36 16.56 -16.80
CA LEU A 60 -2.27 16.02 -15.80
C LEU A 60 -3.73 16.18 -16.25
N ALA A 61 -4.57 15.21 -15.88
CA ALA A 61 -6.01 15.33 -16.05
C ALA A 61 -6.53 16.66 -15.45
N PRO A 62 -7.53 17.29 -16.07
CA PRO A 62 -8.01 18.60 -15.65
C PRO A 62 -8.50 18.57 -14.20
N VAL A 63 -7.88 19.41 -13.36
CA VAL A 63 -8.30 19.66 -11.97
C VAL A 63 -9.20 20.90 -11.96
N PHE A 64 -10.35 20.81 -11.30
CA PHE A 64 -11.23 21.96 -11.09
C PHE A 64 -10.48 23.11 -10.40
N ARG A 65 -10.60 24.34 -10.92
CA ARG A 65 -10.07 25.56 -10.30
C ARG A 65 -11.24 26.56 -10.10
N PRO A 66 -11.50 27.01 -8.85
CA PRO A 66 -12.58 27.96 -8.54
C PRO A 66 -12.29 29.38 -9.02
#